data_AF-A0A0F7M0R0-F1
#
_entry.id   AF-A0A0F7M0R0-F1
#
_cell.length_a   1.000
_cell.length_b   1.000
_cell.length_c   1.000
_cell.angle_alpha   90.00
_cell.angle_beta   90.00
_cell.angle_gamma   90.00
#
_symmetry.space_group_name_H-M   'P 1'
#
loop_
_entity.id
_entity.type
_entity.pdbx_description
1 polymer ?
#
loop_
_entity_poly.entity_id
_entity_poly.type
_entity_poly.pdbx_seq_one_letter_code
_entity_poly.pdbx_strand_id
1 'polypeptide(L)'
;MKEGFSKENLTDALWRYALARYGQPEVAELCLALQTQFGQDVNMLLAAGFSDLKGMVWSTATVARLRKACAELRQSYILPMRAMRVAAKAQAPDRAYQALKDAELALEQWQLSILAEKLSEEYASLLKADVSNDMKQHNSNILLCAISAEAAERDQLLALVAALNL
;
A
#
# COMPACT_ATOMS: atom_id res chain seq x y z
N MET A 1 -7.02 30.56 11.57
CA MET A 1 -5.66 30.77 11.05
C MET A 1 -5.44 29.68 10.01
N LYS A 2 -5.28 30.05 8.73
CA LYS A 2 -5.12 29.09 7.63
C LYS A 2 -3.67 28.62 7.63
N GLU A 3 -3.39 27.48 8.25
CA GLU A 3 -2.10 26.82 8.02
C GLU A 3 -2.11 26.28 6.59
N GLY A 4 -1.32 26.92 5.74
CA GLY A 4 -1.10 26.47 4.38
C GLY A 4 -0.58 25.04 4.42
N PHE A 5 -1.20 24.16 3.64
CA PHE A 5 -0.63 22.87 3.28
C PHE A 5 0.78 23.13 2.72
N SER A 6 1.81 22.94 3.55
CA SER A 6 3.16 22.84 3.05
C SER A 6 3.13 21.73 1.99
N LYS A 7 3.71 22.02 0.83
CA LYS A 7 3.80 21.17 -0.35
C LYS A 7 4.69 19.96 -0.03
N GLU A 8 4.29 19.15 0.94
CA GLU A 8 4.96 17.93 1.33
C GLU A 8 4.86 16.99 0.14
N ASN A 9 6.01 16.55 -0.34
CA ASN A 9 6.10 15.60 -1.43
C ASN A 9 5.35 14.33 -1.01
N LEU A 10 4.29 13.97 -1.74
CA LEU A 10 3.46 12.80 -1.41
C LEU A 10 4.29 11.52 -1.32
N THR A 11 5.38 11.43 -2.08
CA THR A 11 6.34 10.33 -2.02
C THR A 11 6.96 10.20 -0.64
N ASP A 12 7.47 11.29 -0.08
CA ASP A 12 8.12 11.28 1.24
C ASP A 12 7.08 11.07 2.35
N ALA A 13 5.90 11.65 2.20
CA ALA A 13 4.80 11.49 3.16
C ALA A 13 4.29 10.05 3.21
N LEU A 14 4.06 9.42 2.05
CA LEU A 14 3.63 8.03 1.95
C LEU A 14 4.72 7.08 2.48
N TRP A 15 5.98 7.34 2.16
CA TRP A 15 7.10 6.54 2.66
C TRP A 15 7.19 6.60 4.19
N ARG A 16 7.16 7.81 4.78
CA ARG A 16 7.18 7.99 6.24
C ARG A 16 5.98 7.32 6.90
N TYR A 17 4.80 7.42 6.29
CA TYR A 17 3.61 6.71 6.75
C TYR A 17 3.81 5.19 6.73
N ALA A 18 4.28 4.64 5.62
CA ALA A 18 4.52 3.21 5.46
C ALA A 18 5.49 2.69 6.53
N LEU A 19 6.61 3.39 6.75
CA LEU A 19 7.56 3.05 7.81
C LEU A 19 6.94 3.13 9.21
N ALA A 20 6.19 4.19 9.50
CA ALA A 20 5.58 4.38 10.81
C ALA A 20 4.51 3.31 11.12
N ARG A 21 3.72 2.90 10.13
CA ARG A 21 2.69 1.87 10.31
C ARG A 21 3.29 0.47 10.32
N TYR A 22 4.18 0.15 9.38
CA TYR A 22 4.84 -1.15 9.35
C TYR A 22 5.78 -1.39 10.55
N GLY A 23 6.25 -0.31 11.20
CA GLY A 23 6.98 -0.42 12.47
C GLY A 23 6.12 -0.88 13.66
N GLN A 24 4.79 -0.91 13.52
CA GLN A 24 3.89 -1.42 14.56
C GLN A 24 3.78 -2.95 14.43
N PRO A 25 4.05 -3.73 15.50
CA PRO A 25 4.07 -5.20 15.41
C PRO A 25 2.80 -5.82 14.83
N GLU A 26 1.63 -5.36 15.29
CA GLU A 26 0.33 -5.86 14.82
C GLU A 26 0.10 -5.62 13.33
N VAL A 27 0.43 -4.42 12.84
CA VAL A 27 0.31 -4.07 11.42
C VAL A 27 1.29 -4.92 10.59
N ALA A 28 2.53 -5.08 11.05
CA ALA A 28 3.53 -5.89 10.36
C ALA A 28 3.09 -7.35 10.22
N GLU A 29 2.54 -7.93 11.30
CA GLU A 29 2.03 -9.30 11.32
C GLU A 29 0.85 -9.48 10.35
N LEU A 30 -0.13 -8.57 10.37
CA LEU A 30 -1.27 -8.61 9.46
C LEU A 30 -0.84 -8.44 8.00
N CYS A 31 0.03 -7.48 7.70
CA CYS A 31 0.57 -7.30 6.36
C CYS A 31 1.32 -8.53 5.86
N LEU A 32 2.12 -9.18 6.74
CA LEU A 32 2.84 -10.39 6.40
C LEU A 32 1.89 -11.56 6.13
N ALA A 33 0.84 -11.73 6.95
CA ALA A 33 -0.18 -12.76 6.74
C ALA A 33 -0.91 -12.54 5.40
N LEU A 34 -1.37 -11.31 5.13
CA LEU A 34 -2.01 -10.93 3.88
C LEU A 34 -1.12 -11.20 2.66
N GLN A 35 0.17 -10.85 2.75
CA GLN A 35 1.14 -11.08 1.68
C GLN A 35 1.38 -12.57 1.43
N THR A 36 1.57 -13.36 2.48
CA THR A 36 2.02 -14.75 2.38
C THR A 36 0.89 -15.73 2.09
N GLN A 37 -0.29 -15.49 2.65
CA GLN A 37 -1.44 -16.38 2.52
C GLN A 37 -2.30 -16.02 1.30
N PHE A 38 -2.44 -14.72 1.01
CA PHE A 38 -3.36 -14.23 -0.02
C PHE A 38 -2.67 -13.53 -1.18
N GLY A 39 -1.33 -13.44 -1.18
CA GLY A 39 -0.57 -12.78 -2.24
C GLY A 39 -0.83 -11.27 -2.34
N GLN A 40 -1.37 -10.67 -1.27
CA GLN A 40 -1.74 -9.27 -1.25
C GLN A 40 -0.54 -8.35 -1.47
N ASP A 41 -0.85 -7.17 -1.98
CA ASP A 41 0.14 -6.13 -2.21
C ASP A 41 0.20 -5.18 -1.02
N VAL A 42 1.15 -5.43 -0.11
CA VAL A 42 1.33 -4.62 1.11
C VAL A 42 1.48 -3.13 0.79
N ASN A 43 2.19 -2.76 -0.28
CA ASN A 43 2.36 -1.36 -0.66
C ASN A 43 1.04 -0.73 -1.13
N MET A 44 0.20 -1.48 -1.85
CA MET A 44 -1.15 -1.03 -2.20
C MET A 44 -2.01 -0.84 -0.94
N LEU A 45 -1.96 -1.77 0.01
CA LEU A 45 -2.74 -1.68 1.26
C LEU A 45 -2.29 -0.49 2.13
N LEU A 46 -0.97 -0.25 2.23
CA LEU A 46 -0.44 0.91 2.95
C LEU A 46 -0.79 2.22 2.24
N ALA A 47 -0.73 2.27 0.91
CA ALA A 47 -1.17 3.44 0.15
C ALA A 47 -2.67 3.71 0.29
N ALA A 48 -3.49 2.66 0.37
CA ALA A 48 -4.92 2.75 0.65
C ALA A 48 -5.18 3.34 2.05
N GLY A 49 -4.52 2.82 3.08
CA GLY A 49 -4.65 3.34 4.45
C GLY A 49 -4.13 4.78 4.60
N PHE A 50 -3.04 5.13 3.91
CA PHE A 50 -2.58 6.52 3.84
C PHE A 50 -3.64 7.43 3.20
N SER A 51 -4.33 6.92 2.17
CA SER A 51 -5.39 7.66 1.48
C SER A 51 -6.62 7.85 2.37
N ASP A 52 -7.04 6.81 3.10
CA ASP A 52 -8.10 6.90 4.11
C ASP A 52 -7.77 7.98 5.15
N LEU A 53 -6.54 7.99 5.70
CA LEU A 53 -6.10 8.99 6.69
C LEU A 53 -6.17 10.43 6.18
N LYS A 54 -5.98 10.65 4.87
CA LYS A 54 -6.04 11.96 4.24
C LYS A 54 -7.45 12.31 3.72
N GLY A 55 -8.45 11.45 3.95
CA GLY A 55 -9.83 11.62 3.47
C GLY A 55 -10.00 11.39 1.97
N MET A 56 -9.08 10.64 1.35
CA MET A 56 -8.99 10.46 -0.09
C MET A 56 -9.67 9.16 -0.48
N VAL A 57 -10.86 9.24 -1.09
CA VAL A 57 -11.66 8.06 -1.44
C VAL A 57 -11.22 7.49 -2.78
N TRP A 58 -10.96 6.19 -2.83
CA TRP A 58 -10.69 5.46 -4.05
C TRP A 58 -11.98 4.94 -4.68
N SER A 59 -11.98 4.91 -6.01
CA SER A 59 -12.97 4.15 -6.79
C SER A 59 -12.36 2.82 -7.24
N THR A 60 -13.20 1.89 -7.71
CA THR A 60 -12.74 0.67 -8.41
C THR A 60 -11.82 1.01 -9.59
N ALA A 61 -12.09 2.11 -10.30
CA ALA A 61 -11.26 2.60 -11.39
C ALA A 61 -9.91 3.15 -10.90
N THR A 62 -9.87 3.82 -9.75
CA THR A 62 -8.63 4.28 -9.10
C THR A 62 -7.76 3.08 -8.73
N VAL A 63 -8.33 2.07 -8.07
CA VAL A 63 -7.63 0.82 -7.73
C VAL A 63 -7.06 0.17 -9.00
N ALA A 64 -7.85 0.06 -10.07
CA ALA A 64 -7.41 -0.52 -11.34
C ALA A 64 -6.24 0.27 -11.98
N ARG A 65 -6.28 1.60 -11.94
CA ARG A 65 -5.19 2.46 -12.44
C ARG A 65 -3.90 2.28 -11.64
N LEU A 66 -3.98 2.31 -10.31
CA LEU A 66 -2.82 2.11 -9.44
C LEU A 66 -2.19 0.73 -9.63
N ARG A 67 -3.02 -0.32 -9.68
CA ARG A 67 -2.56 -1.68 -9.98
C ARG A 67 -1.87 -1.76 -11.33
N LYS A 68 -2.45 -1.16 -12.37
CA LYS A 68 -1.86 -1.15 -13.71
C LYS A 68 -0.51 -0.45 -13.72
N ALA A 69 -0.38 0.67 -13.00
CA ALA A 69 0.88 1.42 -12.91
C ALA A 69 2.01 0.61 -12.27
N CYS A 70 1.69 -0.26 -11.30
CA CYS A 70 2.69 -1.10 -10.62
C CYS A 70 2.80 -2.53 -11.17
N ALA A 71 1.97 -2.92 -12.14
CA ALA A 71 1.83 -4.32 -12.55
C ALA A 71 3.14 -4.93 -13.03
N GLU A 72 3.86 -4.22 -13.91
CA GLU A 72 5.13 -4.71 -14.46
C GLU A 72 6.21 -4.84 -13.37
N LEU A 73 6.37 -3.81 -12.54
CA LEU A 73 7.31 -3.86 -11.41
C LEU A 73 6.99 -5.03 -10.47
N ARG A 74 5.72 -5.19 -10.12
CA ARG A 74 5.28 -6.25 -9.22
C ARG A 74 5.54 -7.64 -9.80
N GLN A 75 5.10 -7.89 -11.03
CA GLN A 75 5.13 -9.21 -11.64
C GLN A 75 6.53 -9.62 -12.10
N SER A 76 7.31 -8.71 -12.67
CA SER A 76 8.61 -9.03 -13.24
C SER A 76 9.77 -8.93 -12.24
N TYR A 77 9.60 -8.23 -11.12
CA TYR A 77 10.70 -7.96 -10.18
C TYR A 77 10.34 -8.32 -8.73
N ILE A 78 9.28 -7.75 -8.15
CA ILE A 78 8.97 -7.93 -6.72
C ILE A 78 8.59 -9.39 -6.42
N LEU A 79 7.64 -9.97 -7.15
CA LEU A 79 7.21 -11.35 -6.89
C LEU A 79 8.33 -12.38 -7.13
N PRO A 80 9.14 -12.29 -8.21
CA PRO A 80 10.32 -13.14 -8.36
C PRO A 80 11.33 -12.96 -7.23
N MET A 81 11.65 -11.72 -6.82
CA MET A 81 12.59 -11.46 -5.73
C MET A 81 12.10 -12.05 -4.40
N ARG A 82 10.80 -11.88 -4.12
CA ARG A 82 10.14 -12.46 -2.95
C ARG A 82 10.19 -13.99 -2.95
N ALA A 83 9.96 -14.62 -4.10
CA ALA A 83 10.07 -16.06 -4.25
C ALA A 83 11.51 -16.55 -3.98
N MET A 84 12.51 -15.84 -4.50
CA MET A 84 13.93 -16.12 -4.22
C MET A 84 14.25 -16.00 -2.72
N ARG A 85 13.80 -14.92 -2.07
CA ARG A 85 13.99 -14.73 -0.63
C ARG A 85 13.33 -15.85 0.19
N VAL A 86 12.10 -16.22 -0.16
CA VAL A 86 11.37 -17.30 0.54
C VAL A 86 12.11 -18.64 0.39
N ALA A 87 12.56 -18.98 -0.82
CA ALA A 87 13.33 -20.19 -1.06
C ALA A 87 14.67 -20.22 -0.30
N ALA A 88 15.30 -19.05 -0.13
CA ALA A 88 16.58 -18.91 0.58
C ALA A 88 16.47 -18.97 2.12
N LYS A 89 15.29 -18.75 2.71
CA LYS A 89 15.11 -18.47 4.15
C LYS A 89 15.77 -19.49 5.11
N ALA A 90 15.77 -20.77 4.77
CA ALA A 90 16.31 -21.82 5.63
C ALA A 90 17.71 -22.32 5.22
N GLN A 91 18.19 -21.92 4.04
CA GLN A 91 19.35 -22.54 3.38
C GLN A 91 20.49 -21.56 3.09
N ALA A 92 20.17 -20.26 2.93
CA ALA A 92 21.16 -19.26 2.62
C ALA A 92 21.90 -18.80 3.88
N PRO A 93 23.22 -18.53 3.80
CA PRO A 93 23.94 -17.80 4.85
C PRO A 93 23.29 -16.45 5.13
N ASP A 94 23.37 -15.97 6.38
CA ASP A 94 22.72 -14.72 6.83
C ASP A 94 22.99 -13.53 5.92
N ARG A 95 24.24 -13.36 5.46
CA ARG A 95 24.62 -12.27 4.55
C ARG A 95 23.87 -12.33 3.22
N ALA A 96 23.72 -13.51 2.64
CA ALA A 96 23.01 -13.70 1.38
C ALA A 96 21.50 -13.50 1.58
N TYR A 97 20.95 -14.01 2.68
CA TYR A 97 19.53 -13.80 3.00
C TYR A 97 19.21 -12.31 3.22
N GLN A 98 20.08 -11.58 3.91
CA GLN A 98 19.92 -10.15 4.14
C GLN A 98 20.01 -9.36 2.83
N ALA A 99 20.94 -9.71 1.93
CA ALA A 99 21.02 -9.05 0.63
C ALA A 99 19.74 -9.22 -0.21
N LEU A 100 19.08 -10.39 -0.15
CA LEU A 100 17.79 -10.62 -0.80
C LEU A 100 16.67 -9.78 -0.17
N LYS A 101 16.65 -9.66 1.16
CA LYS A 101 15.72 -8.78 1.87
C LYS A 101 15.89 -7.31 1.45
N ASP A 102 17.13 -6.82 1.40
CA ASP A 102 17.41 -5.44 1.05
C ASP A 102 17.04 -5.14 -0.41
N ALA A 103 17.27 -6.11 -1.31
CA ALA A 103 16.86 -6.00 -2.71
C ALA A 103 15.33 -5.99 -2.87
N GLU A 104 14.60 -6.85 -2.16
CA GLU A 104 13.12 -6.83 -2.14
C GLU A 104 12.61 -5.48 -1.62
N LEU A 105 13.17 -5.00 -0.50
CA LEU A 105 12.80 -3.72 0.09
C LEU A 105 13.05 -2.53 -0.84
N ALA A 106 14.15 -2.52 -1.60
CA ALA A 106 14.43 -1.48 -2.58
C ALA A 106 13.39 -1.45 -3.72
N LEU A 107 12.94 -2.63 -4.18
CA LEU A 107 11.87 -2.73 -5.18
C LEU A 107 10.52 -2.28 -4.60
N GLU A 108 10.23 -2.60 -3.35
CA GLU A 108 9.03 -2.13 -2.65
C GLU A 108 9.03 -0.61 -2.45
N GLN A 109 10.17 -0.01 -2.14
CA GLN A 109 10.32 1.45 -2.09
C GLN A 109 10.04 2.11 -3.45
N TRP A 110 10.55 1.53 -4.53
CA TRP A 110 10.25 2.01 -5.88
C TRP A 110 8.76 1.88 -6.21
N GLN A 111 8.11 0.81 -5.79
CA GLN A 111 6.66 0.69 -5.96
C GLN A 111 5.89 1.78 -5.22
N LEU A 112 6.24 2.07 -3.96
CA LEU A 112 5.61 3.15 -3.19
C LEU A 112 5.81 4.52 -3.86
N SER A 113 6.96 4.78 -4.48
CA SER A 113 7.16 6.04 -5.20
C SER A 113 6.25 6.17 -6.43
N ILE A 114 6.06 5.08 -7.19
CA ILE A 114 5.11 5.06 -8.32
C ILE A 114 3.68 5.31 -7.83
N LEU A 115 3.28 4.67 -6.71
CA LEU A 115 1.96 4.87 -6.12
C LEU A 115 1.76 6.32 -5.68
N ALA A 116 2.75 6.91 -5.00
CA ALA A 116 2.68 8.30 -4.57
C ALA A 116 2.55 9.29 -5.73
N GLU A 117 3.30 9.08 -6.81
CA GLU A 117 3.22 9.90 -8.03
C GLU A 117 1.80 9.83 -8.63
N LYS A 118 1.26 8.62 -8.80
CA LYS A 118 -0.09 8.42 -9.36
C LYS A 118 -1.19 8.98 -8.47
N LEU A 119 -1.04 8.84 -7.16
CA LEU A 119 -1.95 9.45 -6.20
C LEU A 119 -1.90 10.98 -6.30
N SER A 120 -0.71 11.56 -6.42
CA SER A 120 -0.56 13.01 -6.61
C SER A 120 -1.24 13.52 -7.88
N GLU A 121 -1.15 12.79 -9.00
CA GLU A 121 -1.85 13.10 -10.24
C GLU A 121 -3.38 13.07 -10.06
N GLU A 122 -3.89 12.01 -9.41
CA GLU A 122 -5.31 11.82 -9.14
C GLU A 122 -5.86 12.96 -8.25
N TYR A 123 -5.15 13.33 -7.19
CA TYR A 123 -5.58 14.42 -6.29
C TYR A 123 -5.49 15.80 -6.93
N ALA A 124 -4.47 16.07 -7.74
CA ALA A 124 -4.37 17.32 -8.47
C ALA A 124 -5.51 17.49 -9.48
N SER A 125 -6.10 16.40 -9.97
CA SER A 125 -7.28 16.42 -10.84
C SER A 125 -8.57 16.72 -10.06
N LEU A 126 -8.73 16.14 -8.87
CA LEU A 126 -9.91 16.33 -8.01
C LEU A 126 -9.98 17.74 -7.43
N LEU A 127 -8.86 18.33 -6.99
CA LEU A 127 -8.85 19.70 -6.46
C LEU A 127 -9.21 20.77 -7.50
N LYS A 128 -9.17 20.44 -8.80
CA LYS A 128 -9.56 21.34 -9.90
C LYS A 128 -11.04 21.23 -10.26
N ALA A 129 -11.73 20.20 -9.80
CA ALA A 129 -13.17 19.99 -9.99
C ALA A 129 -13.88 20.40 -8.69
N ASP A 130 -14.65 21.49 -8.72
CA ASP A 130 -15.36 22.04 -7.55
C ASP A 130 -16.18 20.96 -6.82
N VAL A 131 -15.99 20.85 -5.49
CA VAL A 131 -16.54 19.76 -4.66
C VAL A 131 -17.96 20.10 -4.21
N SER A 132 -18.97 19.63 -4.96
CA SER A 132 -20.32 19.47 -4.40
C SER A 132 -20.34 18.21 -3.54
N ASN A 133 -20.64 18.45 -2.28
CA ASN A 133 -20.69 17.54 -1.16
C ASN A 133 -21.75 16.43 -1.38
N ASP A 134 -21.31 15.18 -1.49
CA ASP A 134 -22.17 14.02 -1.21
C ASP A 134 -21.29 12.93 -0.60
N MET A 135 -21.01 13.10 0.70
CA MET A 135 -20.24 12.16 1.51
C MET A 135 -21.11 10.93 1.81
N LYS A 136 -21.29 10.09 0.80
CA LYS A 136 -22.00 8.80 0.92
C LYS A 136 -21.00 7.69 1.18
N GLN A 137 -21.11 7.13 2.38
CA GLN A 137 -20.60 5.84 2.85
C GLN A 137 -19.13 5.56 2.46
N HIS A 138 -18.21 6.00 3.33
CA HIS A 138 -16.78 5.69 3.23
C HIS A 138 -16.59 4.18 3.40
N ASN A 139 -16.41 3.45 2.30
CA ASN A 139 -15.80 2.13 2.37
C ASN A 139 -14.29 2.34 2.45
N SER A 140 -13.62 1.76 3.45
CA SER A 140 -12.16 1.84 3.54
C SER A 140 -11.51 1.43 2.21
N ASN A 141 -10.57 2.23 1.73
CA ASN A 141 -9.84 1.95 0.49
C ASN A 141 -9.14 0.58 0.52
N ILE A 142 -8.77 0.11 1.72
CA ILE A 142 -8.16 -1.20 1.95
C ILE A 142 -9.11 -2.31 1.51
N LEU A 143 -10.40 -2.22 1.84
CA LEU A 143 -11.40 -3.21 1.42
C LEU A 143 -11.66 -3.16 -0.09
N LEU A 144 -11.53 -1.98 -0.70
CA LEU A 144 -11.61 -1.80 -2.15
C LEU A 144 -10.43 -2.45 -2.90
N CYS A 145 -9.29 -2.66 -2.23
CA CYS A 145 -8.19 -3.42 -2.80
C CYS A 145 -8.52 -4.91 -2.93
N ALA A 146 -9.57 -5.42 -2.30
CA ALA A 146 -9.85 -6.85 -2.30
C ALA A 146 -11.35 -7.16 -2.51
N ILE A 147 -11.97 -6.49 -3.49
CA ILE A 147 -13.41 -6.62 -3.78
C ILE A 147 -13.86 -8.07 -4.04
N SER A 148 -12.94 -8.95 -4.45
CA SER A 148 -13.20 -10.38 -4.70
C SER A 148 -12.57 -11.30 -3.65
N ALA A 149 -12.22 -10.78 -2.46
CA ALA A 149 -11.57 -11.55 -1.41
C ALA A 149 -12.47 -12.65 -0.84
N GLU A 150 -11.85 -13.78 -0.53
CA GLU A 150 -12.48 -14.84 0.25
C GLU A 150 -12.69 -14.40 1.71
N ALA A 151 -13.56 -15.11 2.45
CA ALA A 151 -13.93 -14.70 3.82
C ALA A 151 -12.72 -14.54 4.75
N ALA A 152 -11.76 -15.47 4.71
CA ALA A 152 -10.56 -15.42 5.55
C ALA A 152 -9.64 -14.24 5.22
N GLU A 153 -9.51 -13.90 3.94
CA GLU A 153 -8.76 -12.73 3.47
C GLU A 153 -9.46 -11.44 3.91
N ARG A 154 -10.79 -11.40 3.79
CA ARG A 154 -11.62 -10.27 4.22
C ARG A 154 -11.48 -10.01 5.72
N ASP A 155 -11.47 -11.04 6.55
CA ASP A 155 -11.31 -10.89 8.00
C ASP A 155 -9.93 -10.30 8.36
N GLN A 156 -8.86 -10.73 7.69
CA GLN A 156 -7.53 -10.14 7.89
C GLN A 156 -7.45 -8.69 7.39
N LEU A 157 -8.13 -8.35 6.29
CA LEU A 157 -8.21 -6.98 5.82
C LEU A 157 -8.99 -6.08 6.79
N LEU A 158 -10.08 -6.57 7.37
CA LEU A 158 -10.83 -5.84 8.40
C LEU A 158 -9.99 -5.63 9.67
N ALA A 159 -9.24 -6.64 10.09
CA ALA A 159 -8.29 -6.52 11.19
C ALA A 159 -7.21 -5.46 10.88
N LEU A 160 -6.71 -5.42 9.65
CA LEU A 160 -5.74 -4.39 9.23
C LEU A 160 -6.35 -2.98 9.24
N VAL A 161 -7.60 -2.81 8.78
CA VAL A 161 -8.32 -1.53 8.88
C VAL A 161 -8.40 -1.08 10.34
N ALA A 162 -8.82 -1.97 11.25
CA ALA A 162 -8.90 -1.68 12.67
C ALA A 162 -7.54 -1.31 13.29
N ALA A 163 -6.49 -2.07 13.00
CA ALA A 163 -5.13 -1.82 13.50
C ALA A 163 -4.56 -0.48 13.01
N LEU A 164 -4.97 -0.03 11.82
CA LEU A 164 -4.57 1.27 11.28
C LEU A 164 -5.39 2.45 11.87
N ASN A 165 -6.35 2.19 12.75
CA ASN A 165 -7.29 3.19 13.31
C ASN A 165 -8.01 3.98 12.21
N LEU A 166 -8.48 3.29 11.17
CA LEU A 166 -9.21 3.85 10.03
C LEU A 166 -10.70 3.51 10.10
#